data_AF-A0A1W0A7J4-F1
#
_entry.id   AF-A0A1W0A7J4-F1
#
_cell.length_a   1.000
_cell.length_b   1.000
_cell.length_c   1.000
_cell.angle_alpha   90.00
_cell.angle_beta   90.00
_cell.angle_gamma   90.00
#
_symmetry.space_group_name_H-M   'P 1'
#
loop_
_entity.id
_entity.type
_entity.pdbx_description
1 polymer ?
#
loop_
_entity_poly.entity_id
_entity_poly.type
_entity_poly.pdbx_seq_one_letter_code
_entity_poly.pdbx_strand_id
1 'polypeptide(L)'
;MNTRALVSTVAAFWKGFDLDSKRVMLDAQGVTMQEQKESSLKSRKALAEHTKKFRRLSENEKMTALPQLLKSYQEEIDTLTKRAKFSDNAFFTLYKALYEAPDPVPALEEALANHLNGNIEKKAGDTEVDALRKEIQAYEAEFATLKNQDITIRNLENKIQTFENSIESMVEERVQERVQDVEYNANLREDEMAAMQLHLTNAMAQARQERDDALTQLDQLRSEVLLAKQRNDQLNQMHAKEMEAWVIESERLRALQLENQVLKEKHLASAPQGDSFQSQKAMEWELKFAHKDAQVVQLSRDLHTAQAKCEPLEKRVKELESQVNYLSEHVQVLSQRPTIEAYEDLVAQVNCTPVQPNESEKLQVLRQEHAAVVKSLEETIETQAATISQQAQTIVQLEDSMETPAAPQPLLKEVLGEGNDLKLLTIIRSQRDRLRDRVKDTERDLHKEQEKMHQISNRLAQLEAENVDLVQKLRFLSATNTDLEAPSPPSKYARMYEERMSPFAQFKQLETQQRYAKLNPIDKILVTSARMLLSHPLTRLLMLAYFLFLHTLVALTIYTFMHMCNVSNDS
;
A
#
# COMPACT_ATOMS: atom_id res chain seq x y z
N MET A 1 -12.22 87.27 -15.47
CA MET A 1 -11.13 87.07 -14.49
C MET A 1 -9.87 86.76 -15.28
N ASN A 2 -8.68 87.19 -14.83
CA ASN A 2 -7.44 86.92 -15.56
C ASN A 2 -7.22 85.39 -15.59
N THR A 3 -7.18 84.75 -16.77
CA THR A 3 -7.04 83.29 -16.94
C THR A 3 -5.95 82.70 -16.06
N ARG A 4 -4.83 83.42 -15.95
CA ARG A 4 -3.68 83.05 -15.13
C ARG A 4 -4.00 82.98 -13.64
N ALA A 5 -4.91 83.83 -13.15
CA ALA A 5 -5.37 83.83 -11.77
C ALA A 5 -6.33 82.65 -11.49
N LEU A 6 -7.20 82.29 -12.44
CA LEU A 6 -8.09 81.13 -12.32
C LEU A 6 -7.30 79.83 -12.27
N VAL A 7 -6.41 79.62 -13.24
CA VAL A 7 -5.52 78.44 -13.30
C VAL A 7 -4.62 78.37 -12.06
N SER A 8 -4.07 79.50 -11.61
CA SER A 8 -3.23 79.52 -10.40
C SER A 8 -4.01 79.17 -9.13
N THR A 9 -5.27 79.61 -9.00
CA THR A 9 -6.09 79.35 -7.82
C THR A 9 -6.50 77.88 -7.76
N VAL A 10 -6.95 77.33 -8.89
CA VAL A 10 -7.29 75.90 -9.01
C VAL A 10 -6.06 75.04 -8.76
N ALA A 11 -4.93 75.33 -9.40
CA ALA A 11 -3.69 74.56 -9.23
C ALA A 11 -3.17 74.63 -7.78
N ALA A 12 -3.26 75.78 -7.12
CA ALA A 12 -2.86 75.92 -5.71
C ALA A 12 -3.75 75.08 -4.78
N PHE A 13 -5.08 75.08 -5.00
CA PHE A 13 -6.00 74.26 -4.22
C PHE A 13 -5.71 72.77 -4.41
N TRP A 14 -5.64 72.28 -5.66
CA TRP A 14 -5.45 70.85 -5.92
C TRP A 14 -4.08 70.34 -5.49
N LYS A 15 -3.06 71.21 -5.51
CA LYS A 15 -1.74 70.91 -4.92
C LYS A 15 -1.81 70.82 -3.40
N GLY A 16 -2.56 71.69 -2.73
CA GLY A 16 -2.76 71.65 -1.28
C GLY A 16 -3.71 70.55 -0.81
N PHE A 17 -4.67 70.16 -1.64
CA PHE A 17 -5.58 69.04 -1.41
C PHE A 17 -4.82 67.71 -1.37
N ASP A 18 -3.72 67.61 -2.13
CA ASP A 18 -2.83 66.45 -2.21
C ASP A 18 -3.61 65.15 -2.45
N LEU A 19 -4.12 65.03 -3.68
CA LEU A 19 -4.98 63.91 -4.08
C LEU A 19 -4.32 62.55 -3.84
N ASP A 20 -3.00 62.46 -4.00
CA ASP A 20 -2.28 61.20 -3.82
C ASP A 20 -2.21 60.81 -2.33
N SER A 21 -1.97 61.75 -1.42
CA SER A 21 -2.08 61.49 0.02
C SER A 21 -3.52 61.13 0.43
N LYS A 22 -4.53 61.81 -0.14
CA LYS A 22 -5.95 61.51 0.10
C LYS A 22 -6.34 60.12 -0.39
N ARG A 23 -5.80 59.66 -1.53
CA ARG A 23 -6.01 58.29 -2.03
C ARG A 23 -5.50 57.24 -1.06
N VAL A 24 -4.27 57.39 -0.56
CA VAL A 24 -3.71 56.47 0.44
C VAL A 24 -4.56 56.42 1.72
N MET A 25 -5.03 57.58 2.19
CA MET A 25 -5.93 57.65 3.35
C MET A 25 -7.28 56.94 3.08
N LEU A 26 -7.87 57.14 1.90
CA LEU A 26 -9.13 56.50 1.50
C LEU A 26 -8.98 54.98 1.35
N ASP A 27 -7.86 54.52 0.82
CA ASP A 27 -7.55 53.08 0.72
C ASP A 27 -7.45 52.47 2.12
N ALA A 28 -6.74 53.11 3.05
CA ALA A 28 -6.64 52.66 4.44
C ALA A 28 -8.01 52.64 5.15
N GLN A 29 -8.85 53.66 4.92
CA GLN A 29 -10.23 53.71 5.42
C GLN A 29 -11.08 52.58 4.81
N GLY A 30 -10.94 52.33 3.51
CA GLY A 30 -11.64 51.25 2.79
C GLY A 30 -11.30 49.87 3.32
N VAL A 31 -10.01 49.58 3.54
CA VAL A 31 -9.55 48.33 4.16
C VAL A 31 -10.14 48.17 5.56
N THR A 32 -10.07 49.20 6.40
CA THR A 32 -10.64 49.17 7.75
C THR A 32 -12.16 48.92 7.74
N MET A 33 -12.89 49.54 6.81
CA MET A 33 -14.33 49.32 6.65
C MET A 33 -14.64 47.88 6.20
N GLN A 34 -13.81 47.31 5.34
CA GLN A 34 -13.95 45.92 4.91
C GLN A 34 -13.71 44.94 6.07
N GLU A 35 -12.65 45.14 6.85
CA GLU A 35 -12.35 44.34 8.04
C GLU A 35 -13.49 44.42 9.07
N GLN A 36 -14.03 45.62 9.33
CA GLN A 36 -15.18 45.80 10.23
C GLN A 36 -16.45 45.12 9.70
N LYS A 37 -16.64 45.04 8.38
CA LYS A 37 -17.75 44.32 7.76
C LYS A 37 -17.60 42.80 7.96
N GLU A 38 -16.41 42.26 7.72
CA GLU A 38 -16.12 40.83 7.92
C GLU A 38 -16.23 40.43 9.39
N SER A 39 -15.70 41.24 10.31
CA SER A 39 -15.83 41.03 11.75
C SER A 39 -17.28 41.00 12.20
N SER A 40 -18.13 41.91 11.70
CA SER A 40 -19.56 41.93 12.04
C SER A 40 -20.33 40.72 11.47
N LEU A 41 -19.91 40.18 10.31
CA LEU A 41 -20.50 38.95 9.79
C LEU A 41 -20.18 37.74 10.68
N LYS A 42 -18.95 37.66 11.18
CA LYS A 42 -18.51 36.60 12.09
C LYS A 42 -19.21 36.70 13.44
N SER A 43 -19.22 37.88 14.06
CA SER A 43 -19.90 38.09 15.34
C SER A 43 -21.42 37.85 15.24
N ARG A 44 -22.06 38.25 14.13
CA ARG A 44 -23.48 37.93 13.87
C ARG A 44 -23.74 36.42 13.80
N LYS A 45 -22.86 35.64 13.16
CA LYS A 45 -22.97 34.17 13.11
C LYS A 45 -22.79 33.55 14.50
N ALA A 46 -21.78 34.02 15.24
CA ALA A 46 -21.54 33.58 16.62
C ALA A 46 -22.74 33.87 17.53
N LEU A 47 -23.35 35.05 17.40
CA LEU A 47 -24.54 35.45 18.13
C LEU A 47 -25.75 34.59 17.76
N ALA A 48 -25.94 34.28 16.48
CA ALA A 48 -27.02 33.39 16.03
C ALA A 48 -26.89 31.98 16.62
N GLU A 49 -25.66 31.45 16.68
CA GLU A 49 -25.38 30.15 17.32
C GLU A 49 -25.55 30.22 18.84
N HIS A 50 -25.12 31.29 19.50
CA HIS A 50 -25.34 31.50 20.93
C HIS A 50 -26.85 31.55 21.26
N THR A 51 -27.65 32.23 20.45
CA THR A 51 -29.11 32.29 20.56
C THR A 51 -29.78 30.93 20.27
N LYS A 52 -29.23 30.13 19.35
CA LYS A 52 -29.72 28.77 19.07
C LYS A 52 -29.40 27.82 20.23
N LYS A 53 -28.20 27.90 20.81
CA LYS A 53 -27.81 27.15 22.02
C LYS A 53 -28.70 27.53 23.20
N PHE A 54 -28.91 28.82 23.44
CA PHE A 54 -29.80 29.31 24.50
C PHE A 54 -31.24 28.77 24.38
N ARG A 55 -31.80 28.72 23.15
CA ARG A 55 -33.15 28.19 22.92
C ARG A 55 -33.30 26.72 23.34
N ARG A 56 -32.23 25.92 23.25
CA ARG A 56 -32.19 24.49 23.57
C ARG A 56 -32.01 24.19 25.06
N LEU A 57 -31.65 25.17 25.87
CA LEU A 57 -31.46 25.01 27.32
C LEU A 57 -32.80 24.77 28.05
N SER A 58 -32.73 24.11 29.21
CA SER A 58 -33.86 23.97 30.13
C SER A 58 -34.21 25.31 30.79
N GLU A 59 -35.40 25.44 31.36
CA GLU A 59 -35.89 26.72 31.90
C GLU A 59 -35.02 27.27 33.05
N ASN A 60 -34.49 26.40 33.91
CA ASN A 60 -33.54 26.76 34.97
C ASN A 60 -32.18 27.23 34.42
N GLU A 61 -31.68 26.60 33.35
CA GLU A 61 -30.42 26.98 32.69
C GLU A 61 -30.57 28.26 31.85
N LYS A 62 -31.76 28.52 31.29
CA LYS A 62 -32.06 29.77 30.58
C LYS A 62 -31.96 30.98 31.51
N MET A 63 -32.45 30.87 32.75
CA MET A 63 -32.37 31.97 33.72
C MET A 63 -30.93 32.33 34.08
N THR A 64 -30.02 31.35 34.08
CA THR A 64 -28.60 31.60 34.36
C THR A 64 -27.81 32.06 33.14
N ALA A 65 -28.18 31.63 31.92
CA ALA A 65 -27.51 31.99 30.68
C ALA A 65 -27.97 33.34 30.06
N LEU A 66 -29.14 33.86 30.45
CA LEU A 66 -29.74 35.06 29.87
C LEU A 66 -28.86 36.33 30.00
N PRO A 67 -28.22 36.63 31.15
CA PRO A 67 -27.36 37.82 31.28
C PRO A 67 -26.19 37.81 30.29
N GLN A 68 -25.59 36.64 30.07
CA GLN A 68 -24.47 36.47 29.14
C GLN A 68 -24.93 36.64 27.69
N LEU A 69 -26.11 36.13 27.33
CA LEU A 69 -26.71 36.33 26.01
C LEU A 69 -26.99 37.83 25.75
N LEU A 70 -27.61 38.52 26.71
CA LEU A 70 -27.88 39.96 26.59
C LEU A 70 -26.60 40.77 26.42
N LYS A 71 -25.54 40.42 27.18
CA LYS A 71 -24.23 41.04 27.04
C LYS A 71 -23.66 40.87 25.62
N SER A 72 -23.75 39.67 25.04
CA SER A 72 -23.29 39.43 23.67
C SER A 72 -24.08 40.21 22.61
N TYR A 73 -25.39 40.40 22.80
CA TYR A 73 -26.20 41.27 21.93
C TYR A 73 -25.82 42.75 22.09
N GLN A 74 -25.59 43.21 23.31
CA GLN A 74 -25.17 44.59 23.57
C GLN A 74 -23.81 44.91 22.92
N GLU A 75 -22.84 44.00 23.05
CA GLU A 75 -21.52 44.15 22.44
C GLU A 75 -21.60 44.24 20.90
N GLU A 76 -22.48 43.47 20.26
CA GLU A 76 -22.70 43.56 18.81
C GLU A 76 -23.37 44.88 18.41
N ILE A 77 -24.36 45.35 19.18
CA ILE A 77 -25.02 46.64 18.92
C ILE A 77 -24.02 47.80 19.06
N ASP A 78 -23.17 47.77 20.08
CA ASP A 78 -22.14 48.78 20.30
C ASP A 78 -21.11 48.77 19.16
N THR A 79 -20.70 47.60 18.71
CA THR A 79 -19.77 47.42 17.60
C THR A 79 -20.37 47.92 16.28
N LEU A 80 -21.63 47.59 16.01
CA LEU A 80 -22.36 48.07 14.84
C LEU A 80 -22.49 49.60 14.83
N THR A 81 -22.77 50.19 16.00
CA THR A 81 -22.85 51.65 16.17
C THR A 81 -21.50 52.31 15.91
N LYS A 82 -20.40 51.72 16.40
CA LYS A 82 -19.04 52.22 16.13
C LYS A 82 -18.69 52.15 14.63
N ARG A 83 -19.03 51.05 13.95
CA ARG A 83 -18.82 50.90 12.50
C ARG A 83 -19.57 51.96 11.70
N ALA A 84 -20.85 52.18 12.02
CA ALA A 84 -21.66 53.19 11.34
C ALA A 84 -21.07 54.60 11.52
N LYS A 85 -20.68 54.96 12.74
CA LYS A 85 -20.02 56.25 13.01
C LYS A 85 -18.70 56.41 12.24
N PHE A 86 -17.91 55.34 12.13
CA PHE A 86 -16.66 55.37 11.38
C PHE A 86 -16.91 55.59 9.88
N SER A 87 -17.85 54.85 9.28
CA SER A 87 -18.19 55.02 7.87
C SER A 87 -18.75 56.41 7.56
N ASP A 88 -19.62 56.93 8.44
CA ASP A 88 -20.19 58.26 8.28
C ASP A 88 -19.10 59.33 8.38
N ASN A 89 -18.18 59.20 9.35
CA ASN A 89 -17.09 60.15 9.52
C ASN A 89 -16.11 60.13 8.33
N ALA A 90 -15.76 58.95 7.82
CA ALA A 90 -14.92 58.80 6.64
C ALA A 90 -15.56 59.47 5.42
N PHE A 91 -16.86 59.21 5.19
CA PHE A 91 -17.62 59.83 4.11
C PHE A 91 -17.68 61.36 4.23
N PHE A 92 -18.09 61.89 5.39
CA PHE A 92 -18.21 63.34 5.58
C PHE A 92 -16.88 64.07 5.48
N THR A 93 -15.78 63.44 5.92
CA THR A 93 -14.43 64.01 5.81
C THR A 93 -14.04 64.20 4.34
N LEU A 94 -14.31 63.21 3.48
CA LEU A 94 -14.06 63.33 2.05
C LEU A 94 -15.03 64.30 1.38
N TYR A 95 -16.32 64.15 1.66
CA TYR A 95 -17.38 64.97 1.06
C TYR A 95 -17.13 66.46 1.32
N LYS A 96 -16.82 66.84 2.56
CA LYS A 96 -16.53 68.23 2.90
C LYS A 96 -15.31 68.76 2.15
N ALA A 97 -14.24 67.96 2.06
CA ALA A 97 -13.01 68.37 1.38
C ALA A 97 -13.21 68.53 -0.14
N LEU A 98 -14.03 67.68 -0.77
CA LEU A 98 -14.38 67.78 -2.19
C LEU A 98 -15.42 68.87 -2.48
N TYR A 99 -16.35 69.11 -1.57
CA TYR A 99 -17.35 70.16 -1.71
C TYR A 99 -16.71 71.57 -1.70
N GLU A 100 -15.62 71.74 -0.94
CA GLU A 100 -14.83 72.97 -0.93
C GLU A 100 -13.87 73.10 -2.13
N ALA A 101 -13.79 72.09 -3.01
CA ALA A 101 -12.87 72.08 -4.14
C ALA A 101 -13.38 72.93 -5.33
N PRO A 102 -12.53 73.80 -5.90
CA PRO A 102 -12.88 74.54 -7.11
C PRO A 102 -12.88 73.58 -8.31
N ASP A 103 -13.87 73.75 -9.19
CA ASP A 103 -14.00 72.99 -10.43
C ASP A 103 -12.77 73.18 -11.33
N PRO A 104 -12.03 72.12 -11.68
CA PRO A 104 -10.86 72.22 -12.53
C PRO A 104 -11.18 72.44 -14.01
N VAL A 105 -12.39 72.10 -14.48
CA VAL A 105 -12.74 72.09 -15.91
C VAL A 105 -12.61 73.48 -16.56
N PRO A 106 -13.18 74.57 -16.00
CA PRO A 106 -13.08 75.90 -16.60
C PRO A 106 -11.63 76.40 -16.70
N ALA A 107 -10.78 76.07 -15.72
CA ALA A 107 -9.37 76.46 -15.74
C ALA A 107 -8.56 75.68 -16.81
N LEU A 108 -8.89 74.40 -17.01
CA LEU A 108 -8.25 73.56 -18.02
C LEU A 108 -8.66 73.94 -19.44
N GLU A 109 -9.94 74.22 -19.67
CA GLU A 109 -10.45 74.67 -20.97
C GLU A 109 -9.84 76.00 -21.39
N GLU A 110 -9.72 76.96 -20.46
CA GLU A 110 -9.13 78.27 -20.75
C GLU A 110 -7.61 78.21 -20.96
N ALA A 111 -6.91 77.32 -20.25
CA ALA A 111 -5.49 77.02 -20.49
C ALA A 111 -5.27 76.40 -21.89
N LEU A 112 -6.16 75.50 -22.29
CA LEU A 112 -6.13 74.83 -23.59
C LEU A 112 -6.45 75.81 -24.73
N ALA A 113 -7.42 76.70 -24.54
CA ALA A 113 -7.75 77.76 -25.50
C ALA A 113 -6.60 78.75 -25.71
N ASN A 114 -5.89 79.15 -24.64
CA ASN A 114 -4.73 80.04 -24.75
C ASN A 114 -3.50 79.34 -25.38
N HIS A 115 -3.32 78.04 -25.17
CA HIS A 115 -2.30 77.26 -25.85
C HIS A 115 -2.55 77.19 -27.37
N LEU A 116 -3.81 77.04 -27.78
CA LEU A 116 -4.20 77.02 -29.19
C LEU A 116 -4.09 78.41 -29.86
N ASN A 117 -4.47 79.48 -29.16
CA ASN A 117 -4.41 80.85 -29.71
C ASN A 117 -2.99 81.45 -29.72
N GLY A 118 -2.08 81.00 -28.84
CA GLY A 118 -0.70 81.49 -28.77
C GLY A 118 0.19 81.14 -29.97
N ASN A 119 -0.23 80.20 -30.84
CA ASN A 119 0.53 79.76 -32.00
C ASN A 119 0.24 80.53 -33.30
N ILE A 120 -0.76 81.44 -33.33
CA ILE A 120 -1.21 82.06 -34.60
C ILE A 120 -0.45 83.36 -34.94
N GLU A 121 0.28 83.98 -34.00
CA GLU A 121 0.80 85.34 -34.19
C GLU A 121 2.29 85.49 -34.55
N LYS A 122 3.07 84.43 -34.80
CA LYS A 122 4.51 84.61 -35.14
C LYS A 122 5.05 83.79 -36.33
N LYS A 123 5.00 84.47 -37.48
CA LYS A 123 5.98 84.56 -38.60
C LYS A 123 5.76 83.73 -39.89
N ALA A 124 5.56 84.50 -40.97
CA ALA A 124 6.03 84.25 -42.36
C ALA A 124 5.28 83.16 -43.17
N GLY A 125 4.12 83.58 -43.70
CA GLY A 125 3.10 82.74 -44.34
C GLY A 125 3.41 82.07 -45.69
N ASP A 126 4.66 81.98 -46.16
CA ASP A 126 4.97 81.25 -47.40
C ASP A 126 5.89 80.03 -47.18
N THR A 127 6.87 80.12 -46.27
CA THR A 127 7.71 78.96 -45.91
C THR A 127 6.98 77.96 -45.01
N GLU A 128 6.04 78.45 -44.19
CA GLU A 128 5.26 77.63 -43.27
C GLU A 128 4.17 76.85 -44.02
N VAL A 129 3.59 77.42 -45.08
CA VAL A 129 2.63 76.72 -45.94
C VAL A 129 3.30 75.55 -46.67
N ASP A 130 4.51 75.74 -47.18
CA ASP A 130 5.28 74.66 -47.81
C ASP A 130 5.79 73.62 -46.81
N ALA A 131 6.16 74.05 -45.59
CA ALA A 131 6.52 73.15 -44.50
C ALA A 131 5.31 72.32 -44.05
N LEU A 132 4.14 72.94 -43.86
CA LEU A 132 2.89 72.27 -43.50
C LEU A 132 2.41 71.33 -44.62
N ARG A 133 2.62 71.68 -45.90
CA ARG A 133 2.34 70.75 -47.02
C ARG A 133 3.26 69.53 -46.98
N LYS A 134 4.55 69.71 -46.68
CA LYS A 134 5.49 68.60 -46.47
C LYS A 134 5.14 67.79 -45.23
N GLU A 135 4.67 68.43 -44.17
CA GLU A 135 4.27 67.77 -42.93
C GLU A 135 2.99 66.96 -43.14
N ILE A 136 2.00 67.50 -43.85
CA ILE A 136 0.80 66.77 -44.29
C ILE A 136 1.19 65.57 -45.16
N GLN A 137 2.13 65.74 -46.10
CA GLN A 137 2.58 64.64 -46.95
C GLN A 137 3.37 63.58 -46.15
N ALA A 138 4.12 63.99 -45.12
CA ALA A 138 4.76 63.08 -44.18
C ALA A 138 3.73 62.34 -43.33
N TYR A 139 2.71 63.04 -42.81
CA TYR A 139 1.60 62.42 -42.09
C TYR A 139 0.80 61.45 -42.98
N GLU A 140 0.54 61.77 -44.25
CA GLU A 140 -0.11 60.86 -45.19
C GLU A 140 0.72 59.60 -45.44
N ALA A 141 2.05 59.72 -45.54
CA ALA A 141 2.96 58.58 -45.64
C ALA A 141 2.97 57.75 -44.34
N GLU A 142 2.98 58.39 -43.18
CA GLU A 142 2.87 57.73 -41.87
C GLU A 142 1.53 57.01 -41.70
N PHE A 143 0.41 57.63 -42.11
CA PHE A 143 -0.91 57.00 -42.14
C PHE A 143 -0.96 55.79 -43.07
N ALA A 144 -0.27 55.83 -44.22
CA ALA A 144 -0.16 54.66 -45.09
C ALA A 144 0.62 53.53 -44.42
N THR A 145 1.69 53.85 -43.67
CA THR A 145 2.44 52.84 -42.90
C THR A 145 1.64 52.29 -41.71
N LEU A 146 0.92 53.14 -40.98
CA LEU A 146 0.01 52.75 -39.90
C LEU A 146 -1.11 51.83 -40.41
N LYS A 147 -1.69 52.14 -41.58
CA LYS A 147 -2.70 51.28 -42.21
C LYS A 147 -2.13 49.93 -42.64
N ASN A 148 -0.87 49.89 -43.08
CA ASN A 148 -0.18 48.64 -43.39
C ASN A 148 0.13 47.84 -42.10
N GLN A 149 0.47 48.55 -41.03
CA GLN A 149 0.64 47.97 -39.69
C GLN A 149 -0.69 47.40 -39.16
N ASP A 150 -1.82 48.07 -39.32
CA ASP A 150 -3.15 47.58 -38.96
C ASP A 150 -3.52 46.29 -39.70
N ILE A 151 -3.12 46.16 -40.98
CA ILE A 151 -3.30 44.93 -41.75
C ILE A 151 -2.43 43.80 -41.18
N THR A 152 -1.17 44.09 -40.83
CA THR A 152 -0.31 43.10 -40.16
C THR A 152 -0.81 42.73 -38.77
N ILE A 153 -1.34 43.68 -38.00
CA ILE A 153 -1.93 43.42 -36.67
C ILE A 153 -3.12 42.50 -36.83
N ARG A 154 -4.07 42.79 -37.74
CA ARG A 154 -5.19 41.87 -38.02
C ARG A 154 -4.75 40.49 -38.47
N ASN A 155 -3.71 40.39 -39.29
CA ASN A 155 -3.19 39.09 -39.72
C ASN A 155 -2.53 38.32 -38.56
N LEU A 156 -1.86 39.02 -37.64
CA LEU A 156 -1.29 38.44 -36.43
C LEU A 156 -2.39 38.04 -35.44
N GLU A 157 -3.40 38.87 -35.23
CA GLU A 157 -4.58 38.57 -34.41
C GLU A 157 -5.32 37.35 -34.95
N ASN A 158 -5.58 37.27 -36.26
CA ASN A 158 -6.19 36.10 -36.88
C ASN A 158 -5.32 34.85 -36.70
N LYS A 159 -3.99 34.96 -36.82
CA LYS A 159 -3.08 33.84 -36.55
C LYS A 159 -3.14 33.39 -35.09
N ILE A 160 -3.12 34.33 -34.15
CA ILE A 160 -3.25 34.05 -32.72
C ILE A 160 -4.57 33.33 -32.47
N GLN A 161 -5.68 33.85 -32.99
CA GLN A 161 -6.99 33.21 -32.86
C GLN A 161 -7.02 31.79 -33.46
N THR A 162 -6.39 31.57 -34.61
CA THR A 162 -6.30 30.21 -35.18
C THR A 162 -5.46 29.26 -34.33
N PHE A 163 -4.37 29.76 -33.72
CA PHE A 163 -3.57 28.96 -32.80
C PHE A 163 -4.31 28.68 -31.50
N GLU A 164 -5.03 29.66 -30.95
CA GLU A 164 -5.88 29.50 -29.77
C GLU A 164 -6.95 28.44 -30.01
N ASN A 165 -7.72 28.55 -31.10
CA ASN A 165 -8.74 27.57 -31.44
C ASN A 165 -8.13 26.17 -31.69
N SER A 166 -6.95 26.09 -32.30
CA SER A 166 -6.25 24.81 -32.52
C SER A 166 -5.80 24.17 -31.21
N ILE A 167 -5.29 24.97 -30.27
CA ILE A 167 -4.87 24.48 -28.94
C ILE A 167 -6.10 24.07 -28.14
N GLU A 168 -7.16 24.87 -28.16
CA GLU A 168 -8.42 24.57 -27.47
C GLU A 168 -9.01 23.25 -27.97
N SER A 169 -9.10 23.06 -29.29
CA SER A 169 -9.56 21.79 -29.88
C SER A 169 -8.67 20.60 -29.51
N MET A 170 -7.34 20.77 -29.50
CA MET A 170 -6.43 19.71 -29.05
C MET A 170 -6.60 19.37 -27.57
N VAL A 171 -6.84 20.38 -26.72
CA VAL A 171 -7.09 20.17 -25.29
C VAL A 171 -8.43 19.46 -25.11
N GLU A 172 -9.49 19.86 -25.81
CA GLU A 172 -10.79 19.19 -25.77
C GLU A 172 -10.68 17.73 -26.20
N GLU A 173 -10.00 17.42 -27.30
CA GLU A 173 -9.81 16.06 -27.78
C GLU A 173 -9.05 15.21 -26.76
N ARG A 174 -7.96 15.75 -26.17
CA ARG A 174 -7.18 15.06 -25.13
C ARG A 174 -7.97 14.87 -23.85
N VAL A 175 -8.77 15.84 -23.44
CA VAL A 175 -9.65 15.69 -22.27
C VAL A 175 -10.70 14.63 -22.54
N GLN A 176 -11.30 14.62 -23.72
CA GLN A 176 -12.33 13.65 -24.10
C GLN A 176 -11.78 12.22 -24.15
N GLU A 177 -10.59 12.01 -24.74
CA GLU A 177 -9.87 10.73 -24.73
C GLU A 177 -9.62 10.25 -23.30
N ARG A 178 -9.13 11.13 -22.43
CA ARG A 178 -8.84 10.78 -21.03
C ARG A 178 -10.09 10.50 -20.21
N VAL A 179 -11.19 11.18 -20.48
CA VAL A 179 -12.49 10.90 -19.84
C VAL A 179 -12.97 9.52 -20.26
N GLN A 180 -12.95 9.20 -21.57
CA GLN A 180 -13.34 7.88 -22.07
C GLN A 180 -12.49 6.75 -21.48
N ASP A 181 -11.16 6.94 -21.38
CA ASP A 181 -10.28 5.96 -20.75
C ASP A 181 -10.62 5.74 -19.28
N VAL A 182 -10.89 6.82 -18.53
CA VAL A 182 -11.25 6.72 -17.11
C VAL A 182 -12.60 6.04 -16.93
N GLU A 183 -13.59 6.36 -17.76
CA GLU A 183 -14.90 5.70 -17.76
C GLU A 183 -14.79 4.21 -18.09
N TYR A 184 -14.01 3.84 -19.11
CA TYR A 184 -13.76 2.45 -19.46
C TYR A 184 -13.10 1.68 -18.30
N ASN A 185 -12.07 2.25 -17.69
CA ASN A 185 -11.38 1.61 -16.55
C ASN A 185 -12.28 1.52 -15.31
N ALA A 186 -13.17 2.50 -15.08
CA ALA A 186 -14.12 2.47 -13.98
C ALA A 186 -15.14 1.34 -14.16
N ASN A 187 -15.72 1.22 -15.37
CA ASN A 187 -16.66 0.15 -15.71
C ASN A 187 -16.01 -1.24 -15.58
N LEU A 188 -14.77 -1.39 -16.07
CA LEU A 188 -14.04 -2.67 -15.93
C LEU A 188 -13.83 -3.05 -14.46
N ARG A 189 -13.48 -2.10 -13.60
CA ARG A 189 -13.35 -2.35 -12.16
C ARG A 189 -14.67 -2.68 -11.50
N GLU A 190 -15.77 -2.08 -11.95
CA GLU A 190 -17.11 -2.41 -11.46
C GLU A 190 -17.47 -3.86 -11.81
N ASP A 191 -17.20 -4.28 -13.05
CA ASP A 191 -17.39 -5.67 -13.50
C ASP A 191 -16.52 -6.66 -12.73
N GLU A 192 -15.25 -6.35 -12.49
CA GLU A 192 -14.34 -7.17 -11.68
C GLU A 192 -14.82 -7.29 -10.23
N MET A 193 -15.28 -6.19 -9.62
CA MET A 193 -15.85 -6.21 -8.27
C MET A 193 -17.15 -7.02 -8.22
N ALA A 194 -18.01 -6.90 -9.23
CA ALA A 194 -19.24 -7.67 -9.32
C ALA A 194 -18.95 -9.18 -9.45
N ALA A 195 -17.96 -9.56 -10.27
CA ALA A 195 -17.52 -10.94 -10.40
C ALA A 195 -16.95 -11.50 -9.09
N MET A 196 -16.13 -10.71 -8.37
CA MET A 196 -15.61 -11.08 -7.05
C MET A 196 -16.73 -11.26 -6.01
N GLN A 197 -17.71 -10.35 -5.99
CA GLN A 197 -18.87 -10.45 -5.10
C GLN A 197 -19.71 -11.70 -5.40
N LEU A 198 -19.93 -12.00 -6.68
CA LEU A 198 -20.63 -13.21 -7.10
C LEU A 198 -19.87 -14.48 -6.65
N HIS A 199 -18.55 -14.51 -6.87
CA HIS A 199 -17.72 -15.62 -6.43
C HIS A 199 -17.78 -15.82 -4.90
N LEU A 200 -17.66 -14.74 -4.12
CA LEU A 200 -17.76 -14.82 -2.66
C LEU A 200 -19.14 -15.27 -2.20
N THR A 201 -20.20 -14.80 -2.86
CA THR A 201 -21.57 -15.22 -2.55
C THR A 201 -21.79 -16.71 -2.82
N ASN A 202 -21.27 -17.21 -3.94
CA ASN A 202 -21.31 -18.63 -4.29
C ASN A 202 -20.50 -19.48 -3.30
N ALA A 203 -19.30 -19.04 -2.92
CA ALA A 203 -18.48 -19.72 -1.93
C ALA A 203 -19.18 -19.78 -0.54
N MET A 204 -19.83 -18.68 -0.14
CA MET A 204 -20.64 -18.67 1.08
C MET A 204 -21.85 -19.61 0.99
N ALA A 205 -22.50 -19.71 -0.17
CA ALA A 205 -23.60 -20.64 -0.38
C ALA A 205 -23.13 -22.11 -0.32
N GLN A 206 -21.99 -22.42 -0.92
CA GLN A 206 -21.37 -23.76 -0.84
C GLN A 206 -21.00 -24.12 0.60
N ALA A 207 -20.34 -23.22 1.34
CA ALA A 207 -20.00 -23.47 2.74
C ALA A 207 -21.25 -23.69 3.62
N ARG A 208 -22.37 -23.01 3.33
CA ARG A 208 -23.65 -23.25 3.99
C ARG A 208 -24.21 -24.64 3.67
N GLN A 209 -24.14 -25.04 2.41
CA GLN A 209 -24.58 -26.37 1.98
C GLN A 209 -23.75 -27.48 2.64
N GLU A 210 -22.43 -27.38 2.63
CA GLU A 210 -21.53 -28.35 3.27
C GLU A 210 -21.81 -28.47 4.78
N ARG A 211 -22.07 -27.35 5.44
CA ARG A 211 -22.49 -27.34 6.85
C ARG A 211 -23.81 -28.09 7.04
N ASP A 212 -24.79 -27.86 6.19
CA ASP A 212 -26.11 -28.51 6.29
C ASP A 212 -25.98 -30.02 6.04
N ASP A 213 -25.19 -30.42 5.05
CA ASP A 213 -24.87 -31.83 4.79
C ASP A 213 -24.17 -32.48 6.00
N ALA A 214 -23.19 -31.81 6.61
CA ALA A 214 -22.53 -32.29 7.82
C ALA A 214 -23.49 -32.44 9.02
N LEU A 215 -24.44 -31.51 9.17
CA LEU A 215 -25.49 -31.62 10.20
C LEU A 215 -26.39 -32.83 9.95
N THR A 216 -26.80 -33.08 8.71
CA THR A 216 -27.61 -34.27 8.39
C THR A 216 -26.86 -35.57 8.65
N GLN A 217 -25.55 -35.63 8.35
CA GLN A 217 -24.71 -36.79 8.67
C GLN A 217 -24.59 -37.01 10.18
N LEU A 218 -24.44 -35.93 10.96
CA LEU A 218 -24.39 -36.00 12.41
C LEU A 218 -25.71 -36.56 12.98
N ASP A 219 -26.86 -36.12 12.47
CA ASP A 219 -28.16 -36.63 12.88
C ASP A 219 -28.35 -38.12 12.53
N GLN A 220 -27.86 -38.56 11.35
CA GLN A 220 -27.85 -39.98 10.97
C GLN A 220 -27.00 -40.81 11.94
N LEU A 221 -25.76 -40.41 12.20
CA LEU A 221 -24.87 -41.09 13.15
C LEU A 221 -25.45 -41.12 14.55
N ARG A 222 -26.09 -40.03 14.99
CA ARG A 222 -26.76 -39.97 16.29
C ARG A 222 -27.92 -40.97 16.40
N SER A 223 -28.69 -41.13 15.31
CA SER A 223 -29.75 -42.14 15.22
C SER A 223 -29.20 -43.57 15.27
N GLU A 224 -28.13 -43.84 14.53
CA GLU A 224 -27.46 -45.16 14.54
C GLU A 224 -26.91 -45.53 15.92
N VAL A 225 -26.26 -44.57 16.60
CA VAL A 225 -25.75 -44.74 17.97
C VAL A 225 -26.90 -45.04 18.93
N LEU A 226 -28.04 -44.35 18.79
CA LEU A 226 -29.21 -44.60 19.62
C LEU A 226 -29.76 -46.03 19.42
N LEU A 227 -29.86 -46.48 18.16
CA LEU A 227 -30.30 -47.84 17.84
C LEU A 227 -29.29 -48.90 18.35
N ALA A 228 -27.99 -48.66 18.19
CA ALA A 228 -26.95 -49.54 18.70
C ALA A 228 -27.00 -49.64 20.24
N LYS A 229 -27.21 -48.50 20.92
CA LYS A 229 -27.39 -48.46 22.38
C LYS A 229 -28.62 -49.26 22.81
N GLN A 230 -29.74 -49.09 22.12
CA GLN A 230 -30.96 -49.86 22.40
C GLN A 230 -30.73 -51.38 22.24
N ARG A 231 -30.03 -51.82 21.18
CA ARG A 231 -29.68 -53.23 20.98
C ARG A 231 -28.77 -53.75 22.09
N ASN A 232 -27.78 -52.96 22.51
CA ASN A 232 -26.88 -53.34 23.60
C ASN A 232 -27.63 -53.45 24.94
N ASP A 233 -28.54 -52.52 25.23
CA ASP A 233 -29.39 -52.58 26.43
C ASP A 233 -30.29 -53.81 26.42
N GLN A 234 -30.85 -54.19 25.25
CA GLN A 234 -31.61 -55.43 25.09
C GLN A 234 -30.76 -56.68 25.32
N LEU A 235 -29.54 -56.73 24.76
CA LEU A 235 -28.61 -57.85 24.98
C LEU A 235 -28.22 -57.97 26.46
N ASN A 236 -27.93 -56.85 27.12
CA ASN A 236 -27.64 -56.84 28.56
C ASN A 236 -28.82 -57.35 29.39
N GLN A 237 -30.06 -56.97 29.02
CA GLN A 237 -31.26 -57.50 29.68
C GLN A 237 -31.44 -59.01 29.45
N MET A 238 -31.17 -59.50 28.24
CA MET A 238 -31.23 -60.93 27.93
C MET A 238 -30.16 -61.71 28.71
N HIS A 239 -28.91 -61.24 28.71
CA HIS A 239 -27.83 -61.84 29.50
C HIS A 239 -28.12 -61.83 31.00
N ALA A 240 -28.74 -60.76 31.52
CA ALA A 240 -29.15 -60.70 32.93
C ALA A 240 -30.19 -61.77 33.27
N LYS A 241 -31.20 -61.97 32.40
CA LYS A 241 -32.22 -63.03 32.58
C LYS A 241 -31.62 -64.43 32.46
N GLU A 242 -30.69 -64.65 31.52
CA GLU A 242 -29.97 -65.92 31.39
C GLU A 242 -29.13 -66.20 32.63
N MET A 243 -28.41 -65.20 33.16
CA MET A 243 -27.64 -65.32 34.40
C MET A 243 -28.54 -65.68 35.58
N GLU A 244 -29.69 -65.02 35.70
CA GLU A 244 -30.69 -65.34 36.73
C GLU A 244 -31.17 -66.80 36.61
N ALA A 245 -31.46 -67.28 35.39
CA ALA A 245 -31.82 -68.67 35.14
C ALA A 245 -30.70 -69.66 35.51
N TRP A 246 -29.43 -69.33 35.19
CA TRP A 246 -28.28 -70.14 35.59
C TRP A 246 -28.08 -70.18 37.10
N VAL A 247 -28.32 -69.09 37.81
CA VAL A 247 -28.28 -69.05 39.28
C VAL A 247 -29.35 -69.97 39.86
N ILE A 248 -30.59 -69.88 39.37
CA ILE A 248 -31.69 -70.75 39.79
C ILE A 248 -31.36 -72.23 39.51
N GLU A 249 -30.86 -72.55 38.32
CA GLU A 249 -30.50 -73.94 37.97
C GLU A 249 -29.30 -74.43 38.80
N SER A 250 -28.32 -73.58 39.08
CA SER A 250 -27.21 -73.90 39.98
C SER A 250 -27.69 -74.17 41.41
N GLU A 251 -28.65 -73.40 41.91
CA GLU A 251 -29.27 -73.63 43.21
C GLU A 251 -30.06 -74.93 43.23
N ARG A 252 -30.80 -75.23 42.15
CA ARG A 252 -31.50 -76.51 41.97
C ARG A 252 -30.54 -77.68 41.93
N LEU A 253 -29.46 -77.59 41.17
CA LEU A 253 -28.42 -78.62 41.11
C LEU A 253 -27.74 -78.79 42.46
N ARG A 254 -27.48 -77.72 43.21
CA ARG A 254 -26.95 -77.79 44.57
C ARG A 254 -27.91 -78.52 45.50
N ALA A 255 -29.22 -78.25 45.41
CA ALA A 255 -30.24 -78.95 46.18
C ALA A 255 -30.31 -80.45 45.80
N LEU A 256 -30.31 -80.77 44.51
CA LEU A 256 -30.26 -82.14 44.01
C LEU A 256 -28.95 -82.85 44.37
N GLN A 257 -27.84 -82.14 44.49
CA GLN A 257 -26.56 -82.71 44.90
C GLN A 257 -26.52 -83.00 46.39
N LEU A 258 -27.12 -82.15 47.23
CA LEU A 258 -27.36 -82.44 48.64
C LEU A 258 -28.30 -83.64 48.79
N GLU A 259 -29.39 -83.70 48.03
CA GLU A 259 -30.31 -84.85 48.02
C GLU A 259 -29.60 -86.11 47.52
N ASN A 260 -28.82 -86.04 46.44
CA ASN A 260 -28.00 -87.15 45.97
C ASN A 260 -26.92 -87.53 46.97
N GLN A 261 -26.31 -86.61 47.72
CA GLN A 261 -25.37 -86.97 48.79
C GLN A 261 -26.09 -87.74 49.89
N VAL A 262 -27.29 -87.31 50.30
CA VAL A 262 -28.13 -88.05 51.26
C VAL A 262 -28.55 -89.42 50.71
N LEU A 263 -28.92 -89.49 49.42
CA LEU A 263 -29.25 -90.74 48.74
C LEU A 263 -28.03 -91.62 48.50
N LYS A 264 -26.83 -91.04 48.35
CA LYS A 264 -25.55 -91.73 48.16
C LYS A 264 -24.94 -92.14 49.50
N GLU A 265 -25.25 -91.48 50.59
CA GLU A 265 -25.08 -92.02 51.95
C GLU A 265 -26.00 -93.22 52.15
N LYS A 266 -27.24 -93.19 51.62
CA LYS A 266 -28.14 -94.36 51.57
C LYS A 266 -27.67 -95.44 50.58
N HIS A 267 -27.05 -95.08 49.46
CA HIS A 267 -26.55 -95.97 48.40
C HIS A 267 -25.08 -96.36 48.55
N LEU A 268 -24.30 -95.81 49.49
CA LEU A 268 -23.00 -96.37 49.88
C LEU A 268 -23.15 -97.70 50.63
N ALA A 269 -24.40 -98.14 50.84
CA ALA A 269 -24.78 -99.51 51.17
C ALA A 269 -25.02 -100.41 49.93
N SER A 270 -24.88 -99.92 48.69
CA SER A 270 -24.93 -100.75 47.47
C SER A 270 -24.43 -100.02 46.20
N ALA A 271 -23.37 -100.54 45.60
CA ALA A 271 -22.90 -100.18 44.25
C ALA A 271 -23.13 -101.38 43.27
N PRO A 272 -22.94 -101.27 41.93
CA PRO A 272 -22.57 -100.12 41.11
C PRO A 272 -23.28 -100.01 39.71
N GLN A 273 -22.77 -99.09 38.87
CA GLN A 273 -22.65 -99.08 37.39
C GLN A 273 -23.70 -98.37 36.50
N GLY A 274 -23.18 -97.60 35.52
CA GLY A 274 -23.95 -97.05 34.38
C GLY A 274 -23.22 -95.98 33.56
N ASP A 275 -22.14 -96.35 32.85
CA ASP A 275 -21.48 -95.54 31.82
C ASP A 275 -22.32 -95.54 30.53
N SER A 276 -22.84 -94.37 30.13
CA SER A 276 -23.34 -94.10 28.76
C SER A 276 -23.60 -92.59 28.54
N PHE A 277 -24.07 -91.87 29.57
CA PHE A 277 -24.41 -90.44 29.49
C PHE A 277 -23.19 -89.50 29.33
N GLN A 278 -22.00 -89.91 29.79
CA GLN A 278 -20.79 -89.10 29.62
C GLN A 278 -20.34 -88.98 28.16
N SER A 279 -20.66 -89.97 27.31
CA SER A 279 -20.27 -89.98 25.90
C SER A 279 -21.00 -88.91 25.06
N GLN A 280 -22.25 -88.58 25.40
CA GLN A 280 -23.03 -87.55 24.69
C GLN A 280 -22.57 -86.13 25.05
N LYS A 281 -22.32 -85.88 26.34
CA LYS A 281 -21.73 -84.59 26.78
C LYS A 281 -20.33 -84.40 26.22
N ALA A 282 -19.51 -85.45 26.17
CA ALA A 282 -18.18 -85.38 25.56
C ALA A 282 -18.23 -84.94 24.09
N MET A 283 -19.17 -85.49 23.31
CA MET A 283 -19.36 -85.11 21.90
C MET A 283 -19.86 -83.67 21.72
N GLU A 284 -20.73 -83.18 22.61
CA GLU A 284 -21.20 -81.78 22.58
C GLU A 284 -20.08 -80.79 22.90
N TRP A 285 -19.19 -81.15 23.84
CA TRP A 285 -17.99 -80.37 24.16
C TRP A 285 -16.98 -80.39 23.02
N GLU A 286 -16.74 -81.53 22.37
CA GLU A 286 -15.90 -81.62 21.18
C GLU A 286 -16.42 -80.73 20.04
N LEU A 287 -17.74 -80.69 19.82
CA LEU A 287 -18.32 -79.86 18.77
C LEU A 287 -18.24 -78.35 19.08
N LYS A 288 -18.40 -77.97 20.35
CA LYS A 288 -18.17 -76.58 20.81
C LYS A 288 -16.71 -76.18 20.71
N PHE A 289 -15.78 -77.11 21.01
CA PHE A 289 -14.35 -76.89 20.86
C PHE A 289 -14.00 -76.69 19.38
N ALA A 290 -14.48 -77.55 18.50
CA ALA A 290 -14.28 -77.43 17.06
C ALA A 290 -14.86 -76.11 16.48
N HIS A 291 -16.01 -75.66 16.99
CA HIS A 291 -16.58 -74.36 16.60
C HIS A 291 -15.72 -73.18 17.07
N LYS A 292 -15.21 -73.24 18.30
CA LYS A 292 -14.30 -72.22 18.84
C LYS A 292 -12.95 -72.23 18.13
N ASP A 293 -12.41 -73.38 17.78
CA ASP A 293 -11.19 -73.51 16.98
C ASP A 293 -11.38 -72.93 15.58
N ALA A 294 -12.53 -73.19 14.93
CA ALA A 294 -12.87 -72.57 13.66
C ALA A 294 -12.97 -71.03 13.76
N GLN A 295 -13.57 -70.51 14.84
CA GLN A 295 -13.65 -69.08 15.11
C GLN A 295 -12.26 -68.46 15.35
N VAL A 296 -11.37 -69.15 16.07
CA VAL A 296 -9.98 -68.72 16.29
C VAL A 296 -9.21 -68.69 14.97
N VAL A 297 -9.39 -69.69 14.09
CA VAL A 297 -8.76 -69.72 12.76
C VAL A 297 -9.28 -68.57 11.90
N GLN A 298 -10.57 -68.27 11.94
CA GLN A 298 -11.16 -67.15 11.20
C GLN A 298 -10.61 -65.79 11.69
N LEU A 299 -10.62 -65.55 13.00
CA LEU A 299 -10.05 -64.33 13.58
C LEU A 299 -8.55 -64.20 13.33
N SER A 300 -7.80 -65.31 13.32
CA SER A 300 -6.37 -65.31 12.96
C SER A 300 -6.16 -64.91 11.50
N ARG A 301 -7.07 -65.30 10.61
CA ARG A 301 -7.04 -64.92 9.19
C ARG A 301 -7.39 -63.44 8.98
N ASP A 302 -8.40 -62.95 9.70
CA ASP A 302 -8.80 -61.54 9.69
C ASP A 302 -7.69 -60.64 10.27
N LEU A 303 -7.03 -61.09 11.35
CA LEU A 303 -5.85 -60.42 11.90
C LEU A 303 -4.71 -60.39 10.88
N HIS A 304 -4.42 -61.51 10.21
CA HIS A 304 -3.35 -61.57 9.21
C HIS A 304 -3.65 -60.69 7.99
N THR A 305 -4.90 -60.63 7.54
CA THR A 305 -5.32 -59.74 6.44
C THR A 305 -5.32 -58.27 6.84
N ALA A 306 -5.65 -57.94 8.09
CA ALA A 306 -5.49 -56.58 8.61
C ALA A 306 -4.01 -56.20 8.72
N GLN A 307 -3.16 -57.09 9.24
CA GLN A 307 -1.70 -56.90 9.30
C GLN A 307 -1.10 -56.69 7.90
N ALA A 308 -1.51 -57.46 6.90
CA ALA A 308 -1.08 -57.30 5.52
C ALA A 308 -1.49 -55.95 4.89
N LYS A 309 -2.58 -55.33 5.36
CA LYS A 309 -3.00 -53.99 4.93
C LYS A 309 -2.24 -52.87 5.67
N CYS A 310 -1.83 -53.10 6.90
CA CYS A 310 -1.01 -52.16 7.66
C CYS A 310 0.42 -52.07 7.14
N GLU A 311 1.02 -53.18 6.68
CA GLU A 311 2.40 -53.22 6.18
C GLU A 311 2.72 -52.20 5.05
N PRO A 312 1.91 -52.04 3.98
CA PRO A 312 2.17 -51.02 2.96
C PRO A 312 1.95 -49.58 3.47
N LEU A 313 1.05 -49.38 4.43
CA LEU A 313 0.83 -48.07 5.05
C LEU A 313 2.02 -47.69 5.94
N GLU A 314 2.55 -48.62 6.72
CA GLU A 314 3.77 -48.41 7.51
C GLU A 314 4.99 -48.11 6.62
N LYS A 315 5.12 -48.80 5.47
CA LYS A 315 6.16 -48.49 4.47
C LYS A 315 5.99 -47.08 3.91
N ARG A 316 4.76 -46.65 3.61
CA ARG A 316 4.48 -45.29 3.12
C ARG A 316 4.76 -44.22 4.16
N VAL A 317 4.45 -44.47 5.43
CA VAL A 317 4.78 -43.56 6.54
C VAL A 317 6.29 -43.41 6.67
N LYS A 318 7.05 -44.51 6.66
CA LYS A 318 8.53 -44.47 6.70
C LYS A 318 9.13 -43.74 5.50
N GLU A 319 8.55 -43.93 4.31
CA GLU A 319 8.98 -43.21 3.10
C GLU A 319 8.76 -41.70 3.24
N LEU A 320 7.58 -41.28 3.72
CA LEU A 320 7.28 -39.87 3.98
C LEU A 320 8.16 -39.28 5.08
N GLU A 321 8.42 -40.02 6.17
CA GLU A 321 9.35 -39.61 7.22
C GLU A 321 10.77 -39.40 6.67
N SER A 322 11.24 -40.29 5.80
CA SER A 322 12.56 -40.14 5.15
C SER A 322 12.62 -38.93 4.22
N GLN A 323 11.54 -38.63 3.50
CA GLN A 323 11.46 -37.44 2.63
C GLN A 323 11.43 -36.15 3.45
N VAL A 324 10.68 -36.12 4.56
CA VAL A 324 10.64 -34.98 5.48
C VAL A 324 12.02 -34.75 6.11
N ASN A 325 12.70 -35.82 6.54
CA ASN A 325 14.05 -35.71 7.09
C ASN A 325 15.05 -35.22 6.04
N TYR A 326 14.99 -35.74 4.81
CA TYR A 326 15.83 -35.27 3.69
C TYR A 326 15.58 -33.79 3.39
N LEU A 327 14.32 -33.36 3.31
CA LEU A 327 13.97 -31.95 3.07
C LEU A 327 14.41 -31.06 4.24
N SER A 328 14.27 -31.53 5.47
CA SER A 328 14.73 -30.81 6.67
C SER A 328 16.24 -30.63 6.68
N GLU A 329 17.01 -31.69 6.37
CA GLU A 329 18.46 -31.63 6.23
C GLU A 329 18.87 -30.71 5.09
N HIS A 330 18.17 -30.75 3.95
CA HIS A 330 18.43 -29.86 2.82
C HIS A 330 18.15 -28.39 3.16
N VAL A 331 17.09 -28.09 3.92
CA VAL A 331 16.79 -26.74 4.42
C VAL A 331 17.85 -26.29 5.43
N GLN A 332 18.35 -27.20 6.27
CA GLN A 332 19.43 -26.91 7.21
C GLN A 332 20.77 -26.63 6.50
N VAL A 333 21.09 -27.36 5.43
CA VAL A 333 22.26 -27.09 4.59
C VAL A 333 22.13 -25.76 3.86
N LEU A 334 20.94 -25.44 3.33
CA LEU A 334 20.68 -24.14 2.69
C LEU A 334 20.76 -22.98 3.67
N SER A 335 20.32 -23.16 4.93
CA SER A 335 20.42 -22.13 5.97
C SER A 335 21.84 -21.97 6.55
N GLN A 336 22.71 -22.96 6.38
CA GLN A 336 24.13 -22.89 6.70
C GLN A 336 25.00 -22.36 5.56
N ARG A 337 24.45 -22.16 4.35
CA ARG A 337 25.19 -21.47 3.30
C ARG A 337 25.45 -20.02 3.73
N PRO A 338 26.71 -19.55 3.69
CA PRO A 338 27.01 -18.17 4.05
C PRO A 338 26.25 -17.22 3.14
N THR A 339 25.51 -16.29 3.74
CA THR A 339 24.89 -15.15 3.05
C THR A 339 25.98 -14.35 2.32
N ILE A 340 25.64 -13.66 1.23
CA ILE A 340 26.56 -12.87 0.38
C ILE A 340 27.49 -11.97 1.22
N GLU A 341 26.97 -11.40 2.32
CA GLU A 341 27.71 -10.58 3.29
C GLU A 341 28.85 -11.35 4.00
N ALA A 342 28.65 -12.63 4.37
CA ALA A 342 29.67 -13.45 5.02
C ALA A 342 30.79 -13.88 4.04
N TYR A 343 30.50 -13.95 2.74
CA TYR A 343 31.51 -14.17 1.70
C TYR A 343 32.34 -12.90 1.46
N GLU A 344 31.71 -11.73 1.45
CA GLU A 344 32.38 -10.43 1.34
C GLU A 344 33.28 -10.14 2.56
N ASP A 345 32.84 -10.49 3.77
CA ASP A 345 33.63 -10.37 5.00
C ASP A 345 34.84 -11.34 5.02
N LEU A 346 34.70 -12.56 4.49
CA LEU A 346 35.83 -13.51 4.38
C LEU A 346 36.88 -13.02 3.36
N VAL A 347 36.45 -12.43 2.25
CA VAL A 347 37.33 -11.82 1.25
C VAL A 347 38.04 -10.58 1.82
N ALA A 348 37.38 -9.81 2.68
CA ALA A 348 37.99 -8.68 3.37
C ALA A 348 39.04 -9.11 4.41
N GLN A 349 38.85 -10.25 5.09
CA GLN A 349 39.82 -10.80 6.05
C GLN A 349 41.07 -11.38 5.39
N VAL A 350 40.94 -12.03 4.23
CA VAL A 350 42.07 -12.59 3.47
C VAL A 350 42.97 -11.49 2.87
N ASN A 351 42.41 -10.30 2.61
CA ASN A 351 43.17 -9.17 2.05
C ASN A 351 43.94 -8.32 3.08
N CYS A 352 43.80 -8.57 4.39
CA CYS A 352 44.31 -7.68 5.44
C CYS A 352 45.37 -8.28 6.39
N THR A 353 45.93 -9.46 6.13
CA THR A 353 46.98 -10.05 6.98
C THR A 353 48.36 -10.08 6.30
N PRO A 354 49.44 -9.57 6.94
CA PRO A 354 50.78 -9.61 6.38
C PRO A 354 51.37 -11.02 6.52
N VAL A 355 51.78 -11.59 5.39
CA VAL A 355 52.22 -12.98 5.21
C VAL A 355 53.54 -13.28 5.94
N GLN A 356 53.51 -14.31 6.79
CA GLN A 356 54.70 -14.96 7.35
C GLN A 356 55.41 -15.81 6.26
N PRO A 357 56.75 -15.87 6.23
CA PRO A 357 57.52 -16.40 5.10
C PRO A 357 57.31 -17.91 4.81
N ASN A 358 56.75 -18.70 5.72
CA ASN A 358 56.56 -20.15 5.53
C ASN A 358 55.17 -20.54 4.94
N GLU A 359 54.22 -19.61 4.85
CA GLU A 359 52.95 -19.82 4.14
C GLU A 359 53.01 -19.38 2.67
N SER A 360 54.03 -18.60 2.31
CA SER A 360 54.22 -18.08 0.95
C SER A 360 54.47 -19.19 -0.08
N GLU A 361 55.16 -20.28 0.27
CA GLU A 361 55.35 -21.42 -0.66
C GLU A 361 54.04 -22.17 -0.91
N LYS A 362 53.25 -22.46 0.14
CA LYS A 362 51.95 -23.12 -0.03
C LYS A 362 50.96 -22.24 -0.80
N LEU A 363 50.95 -20.94 -0.53
CA LEU A 363 50.11 -19.99 -1.27
C LEU A 363 50.57 -19.83 -2.72
N GLN A 364 51.88 -19.93 -2.99
CA GLN A 364 52.43 -19.88 -4.35
C GLN A 364 52.12 -21.15 -5.15
N VAL A 365 52.19 -22.34 -4.52
CA VAL A 365 51.76 -23.60 -5.13
C VAL A 365 50.25 -23.57 -5.42
N LEU A 366 49.43 -23.14 -4.45
CA LEU A 366 47.98 -23.05 -4.64
C LEU A 366 47.61 -22.02 -5.72
N ARG A 367 48.35 -20.91 -5.83
CA ARG A 367 48.20 -19.93 -6.92
C ARG A 367 48.62 -20.49 -8.27
N GLN A 368 49.66 -21.32 -8.32
CA GLN A 368 50.09 -21.97 -9.56
C GLN A 368 49.07 -23.02 -10.01
N GLU A 369 48.50 -23.79 -9.08
CA GLU A 369 47.41 -24.73 -9.36
C GLU A 369 46.14 -23.98 -9.84
N HIS A 370 45.75 -22.90 -9.16
CA HIS A 370 44.63 -22.06 -9.60
C HIS A 370 44.89 -21.44 -10.98
N ALA A 371 46.11 -20.95 -11.24
CA ALA A 371 46.47 -20.40 -12.54
C ALA A 371 46.44 -21.47 -13.65
N ALA A 372 46.85 -22.70 -13.36
CA ALA A 372 46.76 -23.82 -14.29
C ALA A 372 45.29 -24.20 -14.58
N VAL A 373 44.44 -24.23 -13.55
CA VAL A 373 43.00 -24.49 -13.72
C VAL A 373 42.33 -23.37 -14.52
N VAL A 374 42.61 -22.10 -14.19
CA VAL A 374 42.08 -20.95 -14.94
C VAL A 374 42.50 -21.03 -16.40
N LYS A 375 43.77 -21.33 -16.69
CA LYS A 375 44.23 -21.49 -18.07
C LYS A 375 43.52 -22.64 -18.80
N SER A 376 43.29 -23.78 -18.13
CA SER A 376 42.54 -24.89 -18.73
C SER A 376 41.08 -24.54 -19.00
N LEU A 377 40.47 -23.72 -18.14
CA LEU A 377 39.10 -23.22 -18.34
C LEU A 377 39.05 -22.17 -19.43
N GLU A 378 40.04 -21.28 -19.53
CA GLU A 378 40.18 -20.33 -20.64
C GLU A 378 40.32 -21.06 -21.98
N GLU A 379 41.17 -22.10 -22.05
CA GLU A 379 41.28 -22.95 -23.25
C GLU A 379 39.96 -23.70 -23.56
N THR A 380 39.23 -24.12 -22.53
CA THR A 380 37.91 -24.75 -22.70
C THR A 380 36.86 -23.74 -23.18
N ILE A 381 36.90 -22.50 -22.68
CA ILE A 381 36.01 -21.42 -23.11
C ILE A 381 36.35 -20.99 -24.52
N GLU A 382 37.62 -20.89 -24.89
CA GLU A 382 38.05 -20.56 -26.27
C GLU A 382 37.62 -21.65 -27.25
N THR A 383 37.78 -22.92 -26.89
CA THR A 383 37.32 -24.05 -27.73
C THR A 383 35.79 -24.11 -27.83
N GLN A 384 35.07 -23.82 -26.74
CA GLN A 384 33.60 -23.70 -26.78
C GLN A 384 33.16 -22.48 -27.59
N ALA A 385 33.82 -21.33 -27.46
CA ALA A 385 33.53 -20.13 -28.22
C ALA A 385 33.80 -20.34 -29.73
N ALA A 386 34.88 -21.05 -30.08
CA ALA A 386 35.15 -21.47 -31.45
C ALA A 386 34.07 -22.41 -31.98
N THR A 387 33.60 -23.36 -31.17
CA THR A 387 32.50 -24.28 -31.52
C THR A 387 31.19 -23.52 -31.72
N ILE A 388 30.87 -22.56 -30.83
CA ILE A 388 29.68 -21.71 -30.95
C ILE A 388 29.78 -20.81 -32.19
N SER A 389 30.97 -20.27 -32.49
CA SER A 389 31.19 -19.47 -33.70
C SER A 389 31.02 -20.31 -34.97
N GLN A 390 31.52 -21.55 -34.99
CA GLN A 390 31.31 -22.49 -36.08
C GLN A 390 29.83 -22.85 -36.22
N GLN A 391 29.13 -23.12 -35.12
CA GLN A 391 27.70 -23.39 -35.10
C GLN A 391 26.88 -22.18 -35.59
N ALA A 392 27.23 -20.97 -35.17
CA ALA A 392 26.63 -19.73 -35.61
C ALA A 392 26.86 -19.50 -37.10
N GLN A 393 28.06 -19.78 -37.62
CA GLN A 393 28.33 -19.73 -39.07
C GLN A 393 27.50 -20.76 -39.84
N THR A 394 27.34 -21.99 -39.34
CA THR A 394 26.43 -22.96 -39.96
C THR A 394 24.97 -22.53 -39.88
N ILE A 395 24.53 -21.88 -38.80
CA ILE A 395 23.17 -21.33 -38.70
C ILE A 395 22.97 -20.22 -39.72
N VAL A 396 23.92 -19.30 -39.86
CA VAL A 396 23.86 -18.24 -40.87
C VAL A 396 23.87 -18.85 -42.28
N GLN A 397 24.69 -19.86 -42.55
CA GLN A 397 24.67 -20.58 -43.84
C GLN A 397 23.32 -21.26 -44.09
N LEU A 398 22.69 -21.85 -43.07
CA LEU A 398 21.37 -22.46 -43.16
C LEU A 398 20.25 -21.41 -43.34
N GLU A 399 20.37 -20.25 -42.70
CA GLU A 399 19.44 -19.12 -42.83
C GLU A 399 19.55 -18.50 -44.24
N ASP A 400 20.77 -18.32 -44.76
CA ASP A 400 21.02 -17.84 -46.13
C ASP A 400 20.52 -18.87 -47.18
N SER A 401 20.62 -20.17 -46.86
CA SER A 401 20.02 -21.25 -47.66
C SER A 401 18.48 -21.26 -47.63
N MET A 402 17.86 -20.65 -46.61
CA MET A 402 16.40 -20.55 -46.47
C MET A 402 15.82 -19.32 -47.20
N GLU A 403 16.62 -18.30 -47.53
CA GLU A 403 16.17 -17.09 -48.24
C GLU A 403 16.14 -17.25 -49.78
N THR A 404 16.75 -18.30 -50.35
CA THR A 404 16.61 -18.64 -51.78
C THR A 404 15.58 -19.76 -52.02
N PRO A 405 14.46 -19.51 -52.73
CA PRO A 405 13.44 -20.52 -53.00
C PRO A 405 13.84 -21.36 -54.22
N ALA A 406 14.72 -22.36 -54.03
CA ALA A 406 15.00 -23.36 -55.06
C ALA A 406 15.41 -24.72 -54.47
N ALA A 407 14.42 -25.63 -54.41
CA ALA A 407 14.50 -27.08 -54.29
C ALA A 407 15.22 -27.72 -53.06
N PRO A 408 14.64 -28.79 -52.46
CA PRO A 408 15.19 -29.45 -51.28
C PRO A 408 16.42 -30.27 -51.65
N GLN A 409 17.58 -29.94 -51.06
CA GLN A 409 18.77 -30.79 -51.15
C GLN A 409 18.80 -31.86 -50.03
N PRO A 410 19.32 -33.07 -50.33
CA PRO A 410 19.06 -34.31 -49.61
C PRO A 410 19.92 -34.50 -48.35
N LEU A 411 20.51 -33.44 -47.79
CA LEU A 411 21.37 -33.54 -46.60
C LEU A 411 20.60 -33.52 -45.28
N LEU A 412 19.40 -32.91 -45.26
CA LEU A 412 18.56 -32.89 -44.06
C LEU A 412 17.85 -34.23 -43.79
N LYS A 413 17.83 -35.14 -44.78
CA LYS A 413 17.19 -36.46 -44.69
C LYS A 413 18.13 -37.54 -44.15
N GLU A 414 19.44 -37.32 -44.23
CA GLU A 414 20.45 -38.31 -43.83
C GLU A 414 20.87 -38.14 -42.35
N VAL A 415 20.72 -36.93 -41.79
CA VAL A 415 21.01 -36.65 -40.37
C VAL A 415 19.77 -36.82 -39.48
N LEU A 416 18.56 -36.66 -40.03
CA LEU A 416 17.31 -36.78 -39.28
C LEU A 416 16.51 -37.97 -39.81
N GLY A 417 16.64 -39.10 -39.12
CA GLY A 417 15.83 -40.28 -39.34
C GLY A 417 14.33 -40.01 -39.24
N GLU A 418 13.57 -40.88 -39.91
CA GLU A 418 12.10 -41.04 -40.02
C GLU A 418 11.17 -39.91 -39.52
N GLY A 419 10.23 -39.51 -40.39
CA GLY A 419 9.33 -38.35 -40.31
C GLY A 419 8.45 -38.13 -39.06
N ASN A 420 8.61 -38.91 -37.99
CA ASN A 420 8.11 -38.56 -36.66
C ASN A 420 8.95 -37.47 -35.98
N ASP A 421 10.28 -37.45 -36.18
CA ASP A 421 11.16 -36.44 -35.58
C ASP A 421 10.99 -35.07 -36.24
N LEU A 422 10.66 -35.04 -37.54
CA LEU A 422 10.34 -33.79 -38.25
C LEU A 422 9.02 -33.16 -37.74
N LYS A 423 8.02 -33.99 -37.42
CA LYS A 423 6.76 -33.54 -36.80
C LYS A 423 7.01 -33.03 -35.39
N LEU A 424 7.81 -33.76 -34.60
CA LEU A 424 8.20 -33.35 -33.25
C LEU A 424 8.95 -32.01 -33.26
N LEU A 425 9.92 -31.84 -34.17
CA LEU A 425 10.66 -30.58 -34.34
C LEU A 425 9.74 -29.44 -34.79
N THR A 426 8.75 -29.70 -35.65
CA THR A 426 7.75 -28.70 -36.05
C THR A 426 6.86 -28.30 -34.88
N ILE A 427 6.45 -29.26 -34.05
CA ILE A 427 5.68 -29.01 -32.83
C ILE A 427 6.51 -28.22 -31.82
N ILE A 428 7.76 -28.62 -31.56
CA ILE A 428 8.68 -27.91 -30.64
C ILE A 428 8.96 -26.50 -31.15
N ARG A 429 9.17 -26.31 -32.46
CA ARG A 429 9.32 -24.98 -33.08
C ARG A 429 8.07 -24.13 -32.84
N SER A 430 6.88 -24.66 -33.09
CA SER A 430 5.62 -23.94 -32.84
C SER A 430 5.39 -23.65 -31.35
N GLN A 431 5.82 -24.53 -30.45
CA GLN A 431 5.75 -24.32 -29.00
C GLN A 431 6.73 -23.23 -28.55
N ARG A 432 7.97 -23.27 -29.04
CA ARG A 432 8.98 -22.24 -28.79
C ARG A 432 8.54 -20.88 -29.31
N ASP A 433 7.97 -20.84 -30.52
CA ASP A 433 7.50 -19.58 -31.11
C ASP A 433 6.32 -19.02 -30.30
N ARG A 434 5.37 -19.88 -29.87
CA ARG A 434 4.30 -19.48 -28.92
C ARG A 434 4.82 -19.02 -27.56
N LEU A 435 5.84 -19.68 -27.00
CA LEU A 435 6.45 -19.26 -25.74
C LEU A 435 7.18 -17.93 -25.89
N ARG A 436 7.87 -17.72 -27.02
CA ARG A 436 8.54 -16.46 -27.34
C ARG A 436 7.55 -15.32 -27.49
N ASP A 437 6.40 -15.57 -28.12
CA ASP A 437 5.33 -14.57 -28.25
C ASP A 437 4.70 -14.27 -26.89
N ARG A 438 4.43 -15.29 -26.06
CA ARG A 438 3.97 -15.09 -24.67
C ARG A 438 4.96 -14.29 -23.84
N VAL A 439 6.26 -14.56 -23.96
CA VAL A 439 7.31 -13.80 -23.26
C VAL A 439 7.29 -12.33 -23.70
N LYS A 440 7.24 -12.06 -25.01
CA LYS A 440 7.13 -10.69 -25.53
C LYS A 440 5.87 -9.99 -25.05
N ASP A 441 4.73 -10.68 -25.01
CA ASP A 441 3.47 -10.11 -24.51
C ASP A 441 3.57 -9.81 -23.01
N THR A 442 4.14 -10.72 -22.20
CA THR A 442 4.37 -10.48 -20.77
C THR A 442 5.37 -9.34 -20.52
N GLU A 443 6.39 -9.17 -21.35
CA GLU A 443 7.34 -8.05 -21.25
C GLU A 443 6.66 -6.72 -21.58
N ARG A 444 5.77 -6.68 -22.59
CA ARG A 444 4.97 -5.50 -22.90
C ARG A 444 4.01 -5.15 -21.77
N ASP A 445 3.36 -6.15 -21.19
CA ASP A 445 2.44 -5.93 -20.08
C ASP A 445 3.18 -5.48 -18.81
N LEU A 446 4.36 -6.03 -18.53
CA LEU A 446 5.24 -5.56 -17.47
C LEU A 446 5.63 -4.08 -17.67
N HIS A 447 6.01 -3.70 -18.88
CA HIS A 447 6.35 -2.30 -19.19
C HIS A 447 5.13 -1.38 -19.02
N LYS A 448 3.94 -1.79 -19.47
CA LYS A 448 2.70 -1.01 -19.27
C LYS A 448 2.37 -0.84 -17.78
N GLU A 449 2.51 -1.89 -16.98
CA GLU A 449 2.27 -1.81 -15.54
C GLU A 449 3.32 -0.95 -14.82
N GLN A 450 4.59 -1.02 -15.23
CA GLN A 450 5.63 -0.13 -14.74
C GLN A 450 5.34 1.34 -15.08
N GLU A 451 4.86 1.62 -16.29
CA GLU A 451 4.48 2.95 -16.71
C GLU A 451 3.27 3.47 -15.92
N LYS A 452 2.22 2.64 -15.74
CA LYS A 452 1.07 2.98 -14.87
C LYS A 452 1.51 3.25 -13.44
N MET A 453 2.40 2.43 -12.88
CA MET A 453 2.97 2.64 -11.55
C MET A 453 3.71 3.98 -11.47
N HIS A 454 4.48 4.33 -12.50
CA HIS A 454 5.18 5.62 -12.56
C HIS A 454 4.20 6.80 -12.68
N GLN A 455 3.16 6.68 -13.50
CA GLN A 455 2.11 7.69 -13.64
C GLN A 455 1.33 7.89 -12.33
N ILE A 456 0.93 6.81 -11.64
CA ILE A 456 0.25 6.86 -10.35
C ILE A 456 1.18 7.48 -9.29
N SER A 457 2.46 7.09 -9.27
CA SER A 457 3.45 7.67 -8.35
C SER A 457 3.62 9.17 -8.56
N ASN A 458 3.72 9.62 -9.82
CA ASN A 458 3.82 11.04 -10.15
C ASN A 458 2.53 11.80 -9.79
N ARG A 459 1.36 11.20 -10.01
CA ARG A 459 0.08 11.80 -9.62
C ARG A 459 -0.07 11.88 -8.11
N LEU A 460 0.37 10.86 -7.37
CA LEU A 460 0.42 10.90 -5.91
C LEU A 460 1.34 12.02 -5.42
N ALA A 461 2.56 12.13 -5.96
CA ALA A 461 3.49 13.20 -5.60
C ALA A 461 2.90 14.60 -5.90
N GLN A 462 2.22 14.76 -7.04
CA GLN A 462 1.55 15.99 -7.40
C GLN A 462 0.39 16.31 -6.42
N LEU A 463 -0.46 15.33 -6.11
CA LEU A 463 -1.55 15.50 -5.15
C LEU A 463 -1.03 15.78 -3.73
N GLU A 464 0.09 15.17 -3.33
CA GLU A 464 0.74 15.49 -2.05
C GLU A 464 1.24 16.94 -2.02
N ALA A 465 1.82 17.45 -3.10
CA ALA A 465 2.24 18.85 -3.21
C ALA A 465 1.05 19.83 -3.20
N GLU A 466 0.00 19.53 -3.96
CA GLU A 466 -1.25 20.31 -3.98
C GLU A 466 -1.94 20.31 -2.62
N ASN A 467 -1.97 19.16 -1.92
CA ASN A 467 -2.51 19.05 -0.57
C ASN A 467 -1.71 19.88 0.44
N VAL A 468 -0.38 19.92 0.33
CA VAL A 468 0.47 20.77 1.19
C VAL A 468 0.24 22.26 0.90
N ASP A 469 0.06 22.65 -0.37
CA ASP A 469 -0.29 24.02 -0.75
C ASP A 469 -1.70 24.42 -0.25
N LEU A 470 -2.66 23.50 -0.30
CA LEU A 470 -3.98 23.67 0.32
C LEU A 470 -3.86 23.87 1.83
N VAL A 471 -3.02 23.12 2.52
CA VAL A 471 -2.75 23.33 3.96
C VAL A 471 -2.12 24.70 4.22
N GLN A 472 -1.19 25.14 3.36
CA GLN A 472 -0.60 26.47 3.44
C GLN A 472 -1.67 27.56 3.28
N LYS A 473 -2.52 27.44 2.27
CA LYS A 473 -3.65 28.36 2.02
C LYS A 473 -4.67 28.33 3.16
N LEU A 474 -5.04 27.16 3.65
CA LEU A 474 -5.94 27.02 4.80
C LEU A 474 -5.34 27.64 6.06
N ARG A 475 -4.05 27.45 6.32
CA ARG A 475 -3.38 28.06 7.47
C ARG A 475 -3.27 29.57 7.31
N PHE A 476 -2.95 30.07 6.12
CA PHE A 476 -2.93 31.51 5.81
C PHE A 476 -4.32 32.13 5.96
N LEU A 477 -5.35 31.47 5.41
CA LEU A 477 -6.75 31.88 5.55
C LEU A 477 -7.26 31.76 6.99
N SER A 478 -6.80 30.78 7.78
CA SER A 478 -7.13 30.68 9.21
C SER A 478 -6.40 31.73 10.05
N ALA A 479 -5.21 32.15 9.61
CA ALA A 479 -4.45 33.23 10.26
C ALA A 479 -5.07 34.59 9.95
N THR A 480 -5.66 34.78 8.76
CA THR A 480 -6.43 35.99 8.41
C THR A 480 -7.89 35.92 8.87
N ASN A 481 -8.47 34.74 9.03
CA ASN A 481 -9.84 34.53 9.54
C ASN A 481 -9.86 33.60 10.76
N THR A 482 -9.77 34.20 11.95
CA THR A 482 -9.81 33.53 13.26
C THR A 482 -11.15 32.85 13.64
N ASP A 483 -12.23 33.03 12.88
CA ASP A 483 -13.59 32.59 13.25
C ASP A 483 -14.21 31.50 12.33
N LEU A 484 -13.42 30.90 11.43
CA LEU A 484 -13.87 29.74 10.67
C LEU A 484 -13.17 28.51 11.23
N GLU A 485 -13.94 27.69 11.96
CA GLU A 485 -13.57 26.33 12.36
C GLU A 485 -13.52 25.47 11.08
N ALA A 486 -12.48 25.70 10.28
CA ALA A 486 -12.15 24.86 9.14
C ALA A 486 -11.73 23.48 9.67
N PRO A 487 -12.08 22.38 9.00
CA PRO A 487 -11.63 21.07 9.40
C PRO A 487 -10.11 21.10 9.53
N SER A 488 -9.59 20.73 10.70
CA SER A 488 -8.14 20.60 10.89
C SER A 488 -7.60 19.74 9.75
N PRO A 489 -6.63 20.23 8.96
CA PRO A 489 -6.08 19.43 7.89
C PRO A 489 -5.52 18.11 8.45
N PRO A 490 -5.53 17.02 7.67
CA PRO A 490 -5.00 15.73 8.11
C PRO A 490 -3.58 15.93 8.65
N SER A 491 -3.28 15.35 9.82
CA SER A 491 -2.02 15.59 10.54
C SER A 491 -0.77 15.26 9.71
N LYS A 492 -0.89 14.37 8.71
CA LYS A 492 0.17 14.03 7.74
C LYS A 492 0.61 15.26 6.93
N TYR A 493 -0.34 15.95 6.29
CA TYR A 493 -0.04 17.09 5.40
C TYR A 493 0.33 18.35 6.20
N ALA A 494 -0.23 18.51 7.39
CA ALA A 494 0.18 19.56 8.33
C ALA A 494 1.64 19.41 8.78
N ARG A 495 2.10 18.19 9.08
CA ARG A 495 3.50 17.91 9.38
C ARG A 495 4.42 18.12 8.18
N MET A 496 4.04 17.64 6.99
CA MET A 496 4.80 17.88 5.76
C MET A 496 4.94 19.38 5.46
N TYR A 497 3.90 20.17 5.70
CA TYR A 497 3.96 21.62 5.61
C TYR A 497 4.93 22.23 6.64
N GLU A 498 4.85 21.86 7.92
CA GLU A 498 5.74 22.38 8.96
C GLU A 498 7.21 22.01 8.75
N GLU A 499 7.47 20.81 8.23
CA GLU A 499 8.81 20.35 7.87
C GLU A 499 9.37 21.13 6.66
N ARG A 500 8.52 21.41 5.66
CA ARG A 500 8.91 22.20 4.48
C ARG A 500 9.12 23.68 4.81
N MET A 501 8.31 24.25 5.70
CA MET A 501 8.28 25.68 5.98
C MET A 501 9.17 26.13 7.15
N SER A 502 9.70 25.21 7.96
CA SER A 502 10.63 25.56 9.02
C SER A 502 12.09 25.60 8.52
N PRO A 503 12.70 26.80 8.39
CA PRO A 503 14.10 26.91 7.96
C PRO A 503 15.06 26.20 8.93
N PHE A 504 14.66 26.04 10.20
CA PHE A 504 15.41 25.27 11.19
C PHE A 504 15.33 23.75 10.99
N ALA A 505 14.26 23.19 10.40
CA ALA A 505 14.22 21.75 10.11
C ALA A 505 15.11 21.40 8.92
N GLN A 506 15.09 22.22 7.86
CA GLN A 506 16.02 22.09 6.74
C GLN A 506 17.46 22.28 7.20
N PHE A 507 17.73 23.28 8.05
CA PHE A 507 19.04 23.47 8.65
C PHE A 507 19.46 22.28 9.52
N LYS A 508 18.57 21.74 10.36
CA LYS A 508 18.85 20.56 11.19
C LYS A 508 19.05 19.30 10.35
N GLN A 509 18.35 19.15 9.23
CA GLN A 509 18.58 18.07 8.27
C GLN A 509 19.95 18.20 7.59
N LEU A 510 20.31 19.40 7.12
CA LEU A 510 21.63 19.65 6.54
C LEU A 510 22.75 19.50 7.57
N GLU A 511 22.54 19.95 8.80
CA GLU A 511 23.50 19.81 9.90
C GLU A 511 23.67 18.33 10.29
N THR A 512 22.58 17.56 10.38
CA THR A 512 22.66 16.12 10.64
C THR A 512 23.31 15.36 9.49
N GLN A 513 23.08 15.74 8.24
CA GLN A 513 23.78 15.19 7.07
C GLN A 513 25.27 15.56 7.08
N GLN A 514 25.63 16.79 7.43
CA GLN A 514 27.03 17.22 7.55
C GLN A 514 27.74 16.51 8.70
N ARG A 515 27.08 16.37 9.86
CA ARG A 515 27.58 15.57 10.99
C ARG A 515 27.76 14.12 10.57
N TYR A 516 26.80 13.54 9.84
CA TYR A 516 26.88 12.19 9.30
C TYR A 516 28.01 12.03 8.27
N ALA A 517 28.22 13.00 7.39
CA ALA A 517 29.30 13.00 6.41
C ALA A 517 30.68 13.04 7.08
N LYS A 518 30.80 13.78 8.20
CA LYS A 518 32.02 13.90 9.02
C LYS A 518 32.30 12.66 9.90
N LEU A 519 31.37 11.71 10.03
CA LEU A 519 31.60 10.47 10.78
C LEU A 519 32.58 9.55 10.04
N ASN A 520 33.38 8.82 10.82
CA ASN A 520 34.26 7.76 10.33
C ASN A 520 33.41 6.68 9.64
N PRO A 521 33.85 6.04 8.54
CA PRO A 521 33.16 4.90 7.90
C PRO A 521 32.63 3.83 8.87
N ILE A 522 33.37 3.51 9.93
CA ILE A 522 32.92 2.53 10.95
C ILE A 522 31.72 3.07 11.73
N ASP A 523 31.77 4.34 12.15
CA ASP A 523 30.65 4.98 12.86
C ASP A 523 29.43 5.14 11.96
N LYS A 524 29.61 5.32 10.65
CA LYS A 524 28.50 5.35 9.67
C LYS A 524 27.80 3.99 9.59
N ILE A 525 28.56 2.90 9.52
CA ILE A 525 28.01 1.55 9.52
C ILE A 525 27.26 1.30 10.84
N LEU A 526 27.84 1.70 11.98
CA LEU A 526 27.22 1.54 13.30
C LEU A 526 25.93 2.37 13.46
N VAL A 527 25.92 3.62 12.98
CA VAL A 527 24.71 4.47 13.03
C VAL A 527 23.64 3.94 12.06
N THR A 528 24.04 3.37 10.93
CA THR A 528 23.10 2.77 9.95
C THR A 528 22.50 1.49 10.51
N SER A 529 23.31 0.59 11.07
CA SER A 529 22.83 -0.65 11.70
C SER A 529 21.98 -0.34 12.93
N ALA A 530 22.37 0.63 13.76
CA ALA A 530 21.54 1.09 14.88
C ALA A 530 20.20 1.67 14.40
N ARG A 531 20.18 2.50 13.34
CA ARG A 531 18.91 3.00 12.78
C ARG A 531 18.05 1.89 12.21
N MET A 532 18.63 0.90 11.54
CA MET A 532 17.90 -0.25 11.01
C MET A 532 17.28 -1.10 12.12
N LEU A 533 18.03 -1.33 13.21
CA LEU A 533 17.52 -2.05 14.38
C LEU A 533 16.45 -1.27 15.14
N LEU A 534 16.52 0.07 15.18
CA LEU A 534 15.53 0.90 15.85
C LEU A 534 14.34 1.31 14.96
N SER A 535 14.41 1.19 13.64
CA SER A 535 13.34 1.60 12.74
C SER A 535 12.20 0.58 12.69
N HIS A 536 12.50 -0.72 12.76
CA HIS A 536 11.47 -1.75 12.66
C HIS A 536 10.89 -2.12 14.05
N PRO A 537 9.55 -2.25 14.19
CA PRO A 537 8.94 -2.60 15.47
C PRO A 537 9.35 -4.00 15.96
N LEU A 538 9.62 -4.91 15.03
CA LEU A 538 10.00 -6.31 15.31
C LEU A 538 11.45 -6.43 15.83
N THR A 539 12.39 -5.68 15.24
CA THR A 539 13.80 -5.64 15.69
C THR A 539 13.94 -5.01 17.07
N ARG A 540 13.10 -4.01 17.38
CA ARG A 540 13.01 -3.43 18.72
C ARG A 540 12.54 -4.43 19.77
N LEU A 541 11.53 -5.25 19.44
CA LEU A 541 11.05 -6.31 20.32
C LEU A 541 12.12 -7.39 20.55
N LEU A 542 12.82 -7.79 19.49
CA LEU A 542 13.92 -8.75 19.57
C LEU A 542 15.09 -8.22 20.41
N MET A 543 15.47 -6.95 20.26
CA MET A 543 16.53 -6.37 21.10
C MET A 543 16.11 -6.28 22.58
N LEU A 544 14.86 -5.94 22.85
CA LEU A 544 14.33 -5.92 24.21
C LEU A 544 14.33 -7.33 24.82
N ALA A 545 13.91 -8.34 24.05
CA ALA A 545 14.00 -9.74 24.46
C ALA A 545 15.45 -10.20 24.70
N TYR A 546 16.38 -9.79 23.84
CA TYR A 546 17.80 -10.06 23.98
C TYR A 546 18.37 -9.42 25.25
N PHE A 547 18.04 -8.16 25.54
CA PHE A 547 18.48 -7.51 26.78
C PHE A 547 17.86 -8.15 28.02
N LEU A 548 16.58 -8.52 27.99
CA LEU A 548 15.95 -9.26 29.09
C LEU A 548 16.66 -10.59 29.32
N PHE A 549 16.93 -11.34 28.25
CA PHE A 549 17.67 -12.59 28.35
C PHE A 549 19.08 -12.41 28.90
N LEU A 550 19.80 -11.38 28.46
CA LEU A 550 21.12 -11.06 29.00
C LEU A 550 21.05 -10.70 30.49
N HIS A 551 20.07 -9.89 30.90
CA HIS A 551 19.90 -9.50 32.29
C HIS A 551 19.49 -10.68 33.17
N THR A 552 18.63 -11.59 32.69
CA THR A 552 18.29 -12.81 33.43
C THR A 552 19.49 -13.74 33.54
N LEU A 553 20.32 -13.86 32.50
CA LEU A 553 21.55 -14.64 32.52
C LEU A 553 22.57 -14.04 33.50
N VAL A 554 22.78 -12.73 33.48
CA VAL A 554 23.66 -12.04 34.44
C VAL A 554 23.12 -12.19 35.87
N ALA A 555 21.81 -12.04 36.09
CA ALA A 555 21.21 -12.27 37.40
C ALA A 555 21.38 -13.71 37.89
N LEU A 556 21.25 -14.70 37.00
CA LEU A 556 21.45 -16.11 37.31
C LEU A 556 22.91 -16.42 37.65
N THR A 557 23.86 -15.84 36.90
CA THR A 557 25.30 -16.02 37.19
C THR A 557 25.69 -15.38 38.52
N ILE A 558 25.15 -14.20 38.86
CA ILE A 558 25.36 -13.58 40.17
C ILE A 558 24.68 -14.40 41.27
N TYR A 559 23.45 -14.89 41.05
CA TYR A 559 22.73 -15.72 42.02
C TYR A 559 23.48 -17.03 42.33
N THR A 560 23.95 -17.72 41.29
CA THR A 560 24.72 -18.95 41.43
C THR A 560 26.07 -18.70 42.08
N PHE A 561 26.77 -17.61 41.72
CA PHE A 561 28.01 -17.20 42.41
C PHE A 561 27.77 -16.88 43.89
N MET A 562 26.72 -16.13 44.22
CA MET A 562 26.37 -15.78 45.59
C MET A 562 25.99 -17.03 46.41
N HIS A 563 25.27 -17.98 45.82
CA HIS A 563 24.95 -19.26 46.47
C HIS A 563 26.19 -20.13 46.67
N MET A 564 27.15 -20.14 45.73
CA MET A 564 28.41 -20.86 45.88
C MET A 564 29.34 -20.21 46.92
N CYS A 565 29.35 -18.88 47.04
CA CYS A 565 30.08 -18.19 48.10
C CYS A 565 29.42 -18.32 49.48
N ASN A 566 28.09 -18.42 49.55
CA ASN A 566 27.38 -18.63 50.82
C ASN A 566 27.57 -20.05 51.41
N VAL A 567 28.11 -20.98 50.61
CA VAL A 567 28.54 -22.32 51.08
C VAL A 567 29.95 -22.29 51.70
N SER A 568 30.69 -21.19 51.56
CA SER A 568 32.08 -21.09 52.07
C SER A 568 32.22 -20.31 53.39
N ASN A 569 31.12 -19.89 54.03
CA ASN A 569 31.17 -19.07 55.25
C ASN A 569 30.79 -19.83 56.54
N ASP A 570 30.60 -21.14 56.46
CA ASP A 570 30.60 -22.03 57.62
C ASP A 570 31.90 -22.85 57.61
N SER A 571 32.95 -22.29 58.21
CA SER A 571 34.16 -22.98 58.67
C SER A 571 34.65 -22.34 59.95
#